data_AF-A0AAV8WRX8-F1
#
_entry.id   AF-A0AAV8WRX8-F1
#
_cell.length_a   1.000
_cell.length_b   1.000
_cell.length_c   1.000
_cell.angle_alpha   90.00
_cell.angle_beta   90.00
_cell.angle_gamma   90.00
#
_symmetry.space_group_name_H-M   'P 1'
#
loop_
_entity.id
_entity.type
_entity.pdbx_description
1 polymer ?
#
loop_
_entity_poly.entity_id
_entity_poly.type
_entity_poly.pdbx_seq_one_letter_code
_entity_poly.pdbx_strand_id
1 'polypeptide(L)'
;MEKENIFIERLTPLYKKERLVTFYKTQKFADCTFKINGTEVKAHKLILACSSPVFEKMFFGEMASSDIIISDINMEEFKQVLEFIYTENINITSIVNAWSLFYIANKYLLDDLIHICLTYIQKNLTMNSLVLSYEYAEMYSLQDIRNKCFSDIVNYVSGAFSSDYHMKPTTLSAILGKGIISLDKFELVMQILSWSAIECDFRKNSSYSRKHRKCTKGGRYS
;
A
#
# COMPACT_ATOMS: atom_id res chain seq x y z
N MET A 1 -7.49 16.01 -30.10
CA MET A 1 -8.69 16.06 -29.23
C MET A 1 -9.90 15.34 -29.81
N GLU A 2 -10.72 15.92 -30.69
CA GLU A 2 -11.99 15.27 -31.12
C GLU A 2 -11.77 13.94 -31.89
N LYS A 3 -10.75 13.87 -32.76
CA LYS A 3 -10.40 12.66 -33.51
C LYS A 3 -9.71 11.57 -32.67
N GLU A 4 -9.01 11.95 -31.60
CA GLU A 4 -8.42 11.00 -30.64
C GLU A 4 -9.49 10.37 -29.75
N ASN A 5 -10.45 11.18 -29.27
CA ASN A 5 -11.60 10.66 -28.52
C ASN A 5 -12.42 9.68 -29.34
N ILE A 6 -12.68 9.99 -30.62
CA ILE A 6 -13.38 9.08 -31.53
C ILE A 6 -12.58 7.78 -31.79
N PHE A 7 -11.24 7.83 -31.79
CA PHE A 7 -10.39 6.65 -31.95
C PHE A 7 -10.36 5.78 -30.69
N ILE A 8 -10.22 6.39 -29.52
CA ILE A 8 -10.27 5.72 -28.21
C ILE A 8 -11.66 5.09 -27.99
N GLU A 9 -12.75 5.82 -28.25
CA GLU A 9 -14.13 5.31 -28.14
C GLU A 9 -14.39 4.12 -29.08
N ARG A 10 -13.76 4.10 -30.27
CA ARG A 10 -13.85 3.00 -31.22
C ARG A 10 -12.98 1.79 -30.87
N LEU A 11 -11.98 1.92 -30.00
CA LEU A 11 -11.16 0.81 -29.50
C LEU A 11 -11.84 0.08 -28.34
N THR A 12 -12.73 0.74 -27.61
CA THR A 12 -13.47 0.17 -26.45
C THR A 12 -14.16 -1.17 -26.73
N PRO A 13 -14.75 -1.43 -27.93
CA PRO A 13 -15.32 -2.73 -28.27
C PRO A 13 -14.32 -3.72 -28.92
N LEU A 14 -13.09 -3.29 -29.26
CA LEU A 14 -12.17 -4.07 -30.12
C LEU A 14 -11.14 -4.91 -29.35
N TYR A 15 -10.89 -4.63 -28.07
CA TYR A 15 -10.12 -5.56 -27.23
C TYR A 15 -11.10 -6.52 -26.55
N LYS A 16 -11.03 -7.81 -26.86
CA LYS A 16 -11.77 -8.81 -26.10
C LYS A 16 -11.11 -8.92 -24.72
N LYS A 17 -11.46 -8.04 -23.77
CA LYS A 17 -11.02 -8.06 -22.36
C LYS A 17 -11.05 -9.48 -21.79
N GLU A 18 -12.13 -10.20 -22.11
CA GLU A 18 -12.32 -11.62 -21.78
C GLU A 18 -11.16 -12.52 -22.20
N ARG A 19 -10.52 -12.27 -23.36
CA ARG A 19 -9.34 -13.02 -23.82
C ARG A 19 -8.11 -12.71 -22.99
N LEU A 20 -7.86 -11.44 -22.64
CA LEU A 20 -6.75 -11.07 -21.76
C LEU A 20 -6.92 -11.70 -20.38
N VAL A 21 -8.14 -11.67 -19.84
CA VAL A 21 -8.50 -12.36 -18.60
C VAL A 21 -8.30 -13.87 -18.74
N THR A 22 -8.69 -14.47 -19.87
CA THR A 22 -8.46 -15.89 -20.13
C THR A 22 -6.97 -16.22 -20.15
N PHE A 23 -6.14 -15.41 -20.83
CA PHE A 23 -4.69 -15.61 -20.88
C PHE A 23 -4.05 -15.47 -19.50
N TYR A 24 -4.49 -14.50 -18.70
CA TYR A 24 -4.05 -14.38 -17.31
C TYR A 24 -4.44 -15.60 -16.48
N LYS A 25 -5.72 -16.01 -16.49
CA LYS A 25 -6.20 -17.16 -15.69
C LYS A 25 -5.55 -18.48 -16.10
N THR A 26 -5.34 -18.70 -17.40
CA THR A 26 -4.75 -19.93 -17.95
C THR A 26 -3.22 -19.88 -18.02
N GLN A 27 -2.61 -18.72 -17.73
CA GLN A 27 -1.17 -18.47 -17.88
C GLN A 27 -0.65 -18.71 -19.31
N LYS A 28 -1.54 -18.63 -20.30
CA LYS A 28 -1.22 -18.89 -21.70
C LYS A 28 -0.45 -17.70 -22.28
N PHE A 29 0.73 -17.97 -22.85
CA PHE A 29 1.66 -16.99 -23.40
C PHE A 29 2.37 -16.11 -22.36
N ALA A 30 2.31 -16.46 -21.08
CA ALA A 30 3.08 -15.75 -20.06
C ALA A 30 4.58 -15.83 -20.35
N ASP A 31 5.24 -14.68 -20.34
CA ASP A 31 6.65 -14.49 -20.72
C ASP A 31 7.47 -13.80 -19.61
N CYS A 32 6.88 -13.59 -18.43
CA CYS A 32 7.58 -13.22 -17.21
C CYS A 32 7.03 -13.94 -15.96
N THR A 33 7.89 -14.00 -14.93
CA THR A 33 7.58 -14.58 -13.62
C THR A 33 8.09 -13.66 -12.52
N PHE A 34 7.23 -13.32 -11.57
CA PHE A 34 7.59 -12.63 -10.33
C PHE A 34 7.76 -13.63 -9.20
N LYS A 35 8.87 -13.51 -8.46
CA LYS A 35 9.17 -14.27 -7.25
C LYS A 35 8.90 -13.41 -6.03
N ILE A 36 7.88 -13.77 -5.24
CA ILE A 36 7.43 -13.02 -4.06
C ILE A 36 7.40 -13.97 -2.86
N ASN A 37 8.26 -13.72 -1.86
CA ASN A 37 8.34 -14.52 -0.63
C ASN A 37 8.42 -16.04 -0.86
N GLY A 38 9.16 -16.47 -1.89
CA GLY A 38 9.33 -17.89 -2.24
C GLY A 38 8.18 -18.48 -3.07
N THR A 39 7.17 -17.69 -3.43
CA THR A 39 6.09 -18.07 -4.33
C THR A 39 6.22 -17.36 -5.68
N GLU A 40 5.67 -17.96 -6.74
CA GLU A 40 5.80 -17.45 -8.10
C GLU A 40 4.43 -17.10 -8.71
N VAL A 41 4.39 -15.99 -9.46
CA VAL A 41 3.23 -15.62 -10.28
C VAL A 41 3.71 -15.22 -11.67
N LYS A 42 3.04 -15.77 -12.68
CA LYS A 42 3.33 -15.53 -14.09
C LYS A 42 2.45 -14.42 -14.66
N ALA A 43 2.98 -13.70 -15.65
CA ALA A 43 2.28 -12.59 -16.31
C ALA A 43 2.84 -12.34 -17.73
N HIS A 44 2.36 -11.26 -18.36
CA HIS A 44 2.69 -10.89 -19.74
C HIS A 44 3.39 -9.53 -19.77
N LYS A 45 4.65 -9.47 -20.20
CA LYS A 45 5.48 -8.27 -20.22
C LYS A 45 4.82 -7.12 -20.95
N LEU A 46 4.28 -7.37 -22.16
CA LEU A 46 3.67 -6.33 -22.98
C LEU A 46 2.44 -5.70 -22.29
N ILE A 47 1.58 -6.52 -21.69
CA ILE A 47 0.38 -6.02 -21.00
C ILE A 47 0.76 -5.17 -19.79
N LEU A 48 1.74 -5.62 -19.01
CA LEU A 48 2.26 -4.87 -17.87
C LEU A 48 2.93 -3.56 -18.29
N ALA A 49 3.75 -3.58 -19.34
CA ALA A 49 4.42 -2.40 -19.88
C ALA A 49 3.44 -1.37 -20.42
N CYS A 50 2.38 -1.80 -21.13
CA CYS A 50 1.31 -0.89 -21.57
C CYS A 50 0.58 -0.22 -20.39
N SER A 51 0.54 -0.86 -19.23
CA SER A 51 -0.18 -0.38 -18.06
C SER A 51 0.69 0.46 -17.12
N SER A 52 2.02 0.36 -17.23
CA SER A 52 2.94 0.99 -16.29
C SER A 52 4.29 1.30 -16.95
N PRO A 53 4.75 2.56 -16.90
CA PRO A 53 6.10 2.91 -17.36
C PRO A 53 7.20 2.26 -16.50
N VAL A 54 6.88 1.85 -15.26
CA VAL A 54 7.81 1.12 -14.40
C VAL A 54 8.00 -0.30 -14.92
N PHE A 55 6.91 -0.98 -15.29
CA PHE A 55 7.00 -2.30 -15.92
C PHE A 55 7.66 -2.22 -17.30
N GLU A 56 7.36 -1.18 -18.10
CA GLU A 56 8.05 -0.97 -19.38
C GLU A 56 9.57 -0.92 -19.19
N LYS A 57 10.07 -0.07 -18.29
CA LYS A 57 11.51 0.01 -17.99
C LYS A 57 12.05 -1.29 -17.40
N MET A 58 11.28 -1.96 -16.55
CA MET A 58 11.68 -3.24 -15.95
C MET A 58 11.90 -4.34 -16.99
N PHE A 59 11.10 -4.36 -18.06
CA PHE A 59 11.10 -5.44 -19.04
C PHE A 59 11.83 -5.12 -20.34
N PHE A 60 11.85 -3.85 -20.75
CA PHE A 60 12.35 -3.39 -22.04
C PHE A 60 13.39 -2.27 -21.90
N GLY A 61 13.74 -1.86 -20.67
CA GLY A 61 14.82 -0.92 -20.42
C GLY A 61 16.20 -1.56 -20.44
N GLU A 62 17.23 -0.73 -20.38
CA GLU A 62 18.64 -1.13 -20.48
C GLU A 62 19.09 -2.12 -19.40
N MET A 63 18.42 -2.12 -18.24
CA MET A 63 18.71 -2.99 -17.10
C MET A 63 17.67 -4.10 -16.92
N ALA A 64 16.96 -4.48 -17.99
CA ALA A 64 15.94 -5.52 -17.92
C ALA A 64 16.54 -6.86 -17.47
N SER A 65 15.88 -7.50 -16.51
CA SER A 65 16.27 -8.80 -15.96
C SER A 65 15.16 -9.83 -16.19
N SER A 66 15.55 -11.09 -16.38
CA SER A 66 14.62 -12.23 -16.43
C SER A 66 14.13 -12.65 -15.05
N ASP A 67 14.91 -12.39 -13.99
CA ASP A 67 14.55 -12.71 -12.61
C ASP A 67 14.04 -11.47 -11.89
N ILE A 68 12.73 -11.45 -11.60
CA ILE A 68 12.09 -10.36 -10.87
C ILE A 68 11.74 -10.84 -9.47
N ILE A 69 12.50 -10.36 -8.49
CA ILE A 69 12.29 -10.69 -7.08
C ILE A 69 11.68 -9.48 -6.39
N ILE A 70 10.51 -9.66 -5.80
CA ILE A 70 9.81 -8.65 -5.00
C ILE A 70 9.80 -9.15 -3.54
N SER A 71 10.24 -8.30 -2.61
CA SER A 71 10.41 -8.69 -1.20
C SER A 71 9.64 -7.81 -0.21
N ASP A 72 9.02 -6.74 -0.69
CA ASP A 72 8.35 -5.70 0.07
C ASP A 72 6.83 -5.69 -0.10
N ILE A 73 6.27 -6.68 -0.81
CA ILE A 73 4.85 -6.77 -1.16
C ILE A 73 4.32 -8.18 -0.82
N ASN A 74 3.07 -8.29 -0.36
CA ASN A 74 2.41 -9.58 -0.19
C ASN A 74 1.97 -10.14 -1.55
N MET A 75 2.15 -11.45 -1.74
CA MET A 75 1.71 -12.16 -2.94
C MET A 75 0.23 -11.92 -3.28
N GLU A 76 -0.65 -11.90 -2.28
CA GLU A 76 -2.08 -11.77 -2.50
C GLU A 76 -2.46 -10.36 -3.00
N GLU A 77 -1.85 -9.34 -2.43
CA GLU A 77 -2.06 -7.94 -2.84
C GLU A 77 -1.46 -7.69 -4.22
N PHE A 78 -0.31 -8.30 -4.54
CA PHE A 78 0.27 -8.21 -5.87
C PHE A 78 -0.60 -8.90 -6.93
N LYS A 79 -1.21 -10.05 -6.62
CA LYS A 79 -2.17 -10.72 -7.52
C LYS A 79 -3.40 -9.87 -7.78
N GLN A 80 -3.91 -9.15 -6.78
CA GLN A 80 -5.02 -8.19 -6.97
C GLN A 80 -4.63 -7.07 -7.93
N VAL A 81 -3.41 -6.53 -7.82
CA VAL A 81 -2.92 -5.50 -8.76
C VAL A 81 -2.73 -6.07 -10.17
N LEU A 82 -2.20 -7.29 -10.31
CA LEU A 82 -2.14 -7.96 -11.60
C LEU A 82 -3.55 -8.14 -12.18
N GLU A 83 -4.50 -8.66 -11.41
CA GLU A 83 -5.88 -8.83 -11.86
C GLU A 83 -6.51 -7.51 -12.28
N PHE A 84 -6.27 -6.42 -11.55
CA PHE A 84 -6.69 -5.08 -11.95
C PHE A 84 -6.11 -4.68 -13.31
N ILE A 85 -4.83 -4.93 -13.58
CA ILE A 85 -4.22 -4.64 -14.89
C ILE A 85 -4.93 -5.40 -16.04
N TYR A 86 -5.39 -6.64 -15.82
CA TYR A 86 -6.09 -7.40 -16.86
C TYR A 86 -7.60 -7.12 -16.95
N THR A 87 -8.22 -6.66 -15.86
CA THR A 87 -9.69 -6.62 -15.71
C THR A 87 -10.25 -5.23 -15.43
N GLU A 88 -9.42 -4.24 -15.12
CA GLU A 88 -9.79 -2.92 -14.59
C GLU A 88 -10.72 -3.00 -13.36
N ASN A 89 -10.82 -4.18 -12.73
CA ASN A 89 -11.64 -4.43 -11.56
C ASN A 89 -10.72 -4.73 -10.38
N ILE A 90 -11.08 -4.19 -9.22
CA ILE A 90 -10.35 -4.41 -7.97
C ILE A 90 -11.37 -4.63 -6.85
N ASN A 91 -11.10 -5.60 -5.98
CA ASN A 91 -11.92 -5.86 -4.80
C ASN A 91 -11.17 -5.44 -3.54
N ILE A 92 -11.45 -4.22 -3.06
CA ILE A 92 -10.81 -3.69 -1.84
C ILE A 92 -11.57 -4.17 -0.61
N THR A 93 -10.92 -4.96 0.24
CA THR A 93 -11.56 -5.66 1.36
C THR A 93 -11.51 -4.92 2.69
N SER A 94 -10.56 -4.00 2.87
CA SER A 94 -10.36 -3.24 4.10
C SER A 94 -9.50 -1.99 3.87
N ILE A 95 -9.42 -1.09 4.84
CA ILE A 95 -8.51 0.07 4.80
C ILE A 95 -7.04 -0.37 4.74
N VAL A 96 -6.66 -1.43 5.46
CA VAL A 96 -5.29 -1.96 5.42
C VAL A 96 -4.97 -2.46 4.00
N ASN A 97 -5.86 -3.26 3.42
CA ASN A 97 -5.72 -3.71 2.04
C ASN A 97 -5.70 -2.53 1.04
N ALA A 98 -6.51 -1.50 1.25
CA ALA A 98 -6.49 -0.29 0.41
C ALA A 98 -5.14 0.42 0.43
N TRP A 99 -4.51 0.56 1.61
CA TRP A 99 -3.17 1.15 1.74
C TRP A 99 -2.08 0.26 1.13
N SER A 100 -2.18 -1.06 1.27
CA SER A 100 -1.27 -1.99 0.59
C SER A 100 -1.38 -1.87 -0.93
N LEU A 101 -2.60 -1.87 -1.47
CA LEU A 101 -2.83 -1.71 -2.91
C LEU A 101 -2.36 -0.33 -3.40
N PHE A 102 -2.62 0.74 -2.64
CA PHE A 102 -2.10 2.08 -2.92
C PHE A 102 -0.57 2.08 -3.00
N TYR A 103 0.11 1.41 -2.07
CA TYR A 103 1.57 1.33 -2.08
C TYR A 103 2.08 0.66 -3.36
N ILE A 104 1.49 -0.47 -3.76
CA ILE A 104 1.86 -1.18 -5.00
C ILE A 104 1.55 -0.31 -6.22
N ALA A 105 0.37 0.32 -6.25
CA ALA A 105 -0.06 1.18 -7.34
C ALA A 105 0.88 2.37 -7.52
N ASN A 106 1.29 3.03 -6.43
CA ASN A 106 2.25 4.12 -6.45
C ASN A 106 3.64 3.63 -6.89
N LYS A 107 4.11 2.48 -6.39
CA LYS A 107 5.39 1.88 -6.80
C LYS A 107 5.46 1.59 -8.30
N TYR A 108 4.35 1.19 -8.91
CA TYR A 108 4.26 0.89 -10.34
C TYR A 108 3.57 1.98 -11.16
N LEU A 109 3.30 3.16 -10.60
CA LEU A 109 2.67 4.29 -11.28
C LEU A 109 1.37 3.91 -12.02
N LEU A 110 0.48 3.22 -11.31
CA LEU A 110 -0.86 2.83 -11.77
C LEU A 110 -1.89 3.86 -11.30
N ASP A 111 -1.95 5.01 -11.98
CA ASP A 111 -2.70 6.19 -11.53
C ASP A 111 -4.18 5.92 -11.26
N ASP A 112 -4.85 5.15 -12.13
CA ASP A 112 -6.26 4.78 -11.92
C ASP A 112 -6.47 4.01 -10.61
N LEU A 113 -5.59 3.06 -10.31
CA LEU A 113 -5.66 2.30 -9.07
C LEU A 113 -5.33 3.17 -7.86
N ILE A 114 -4.37 4.10 -7.98
CA ILE A 114 -4.08 5.09 -6.95
C ILE A 114 -5.36 5.87 -6.60
N HIS A 115 -6.05 6.40 -7.60
CA HIS A 115 -7.30 7.15 -7.41
C HIS A 115 -8.41 6.30 -6.78
N ILE A 116 -8.58 5.06 -7.21
CA ILE A 116 -9.56 4.13 -6.64
C ILE A 116 -9.25 3.87 -5.16
N CYS A 117 -8.00 3.56 -4.82
CA CYS A 117 -7.58 3.31 -3.44
C CYS A 117 -7.81 4.53 -2.55
N LEU A 118 -7.39 5.72 -2.97
CA LEU A 118 -7.56 6.96 -2.19
C LEU A 118 -9.05 7.29 -1.97
N THR A 119 -9.87 7.11 -3.00
CA THR A 119 -11.33 7.31 -2.90
C THR A 119 -11.95 6.34 -1.91
N TYR A 120 -11.54 5.06 -1.95
CA TYR A 120 -12.01 4.06 -1.01
C TYR A 120 -11.60 4.41 0.42
N ILE A 121 -10.34 4.79 0.63
CA ILE A 121 -9.81 5.17 1.95
C ILE A 121 -10.64 6.31 2.53
N GLN A 122 -10.81 7.41 1.79
CA GLN A 122 -11.54 8.59 2.26
C GLN A 122 -13.00 8.30 2.67
N LYS A 123 -13.65 7.34 2.01
CA LYS A 123 -15.04 6.93 2.26
C LYS A 123 -15.20 5.93 3.41
N ASN A 124 -14.19 5.11 3.68
CA ASN A 124 -14.29 3.98 4.60
C ASN A 124 -13.41 4.12 5.86
N LEU A 125 -12.91 5.31 6.16
CA LEU A 125 -12.18 5.57 7.41
C LEU A 125 -13.04 5.20 8.61
N THR A 126 -12.44 4.48 9.55
CA THR A 126 -13.02 4.06 10.82
C THR A 126 -12.12 4.49 11.96
N MET A 127 -12.64 4.57 13.19
CA MET A 127 -11.83 4.94 14.37
C MET A 127 -10.57 4.09 14.51
N ASN A 128 -10.69 2.77 14.27
CA ASN A 128 -9.58 1.83 14.36
C ASN A 128 -8.52 2.01 13.26
N SER A 129 -8.85 2.71 12.17
CA SER A 129 -7.94 2.93 11.03
C SER A 129 -7.47 4.39 10.88
N LEU A 130 -7.92 5.29 11.77
CA LEU A 130 -7.56 6.71 11.72
C LEU A 130 -6.06 6.95 11.91
N VAL A 131 -5.46 6.35 12.94
CA VAL A 131 -4.02 6.52 13.23
C VAL A 131 -3.19 5.97 12.08
N LEU A 132 -3.49 4.75 11.62
CA LEU A 132 -2.87 4.13 10.46
C LEU A 132 -2.91 5.05 9.24
N SER A 133 -4.10 5.55 8.91
CA SER A 133 -4.33 6.36 7.72
C SER A 133 -3.71 7.75 7.84
N TYR A 134 -3.68 8.34 9.04
CA TYR A 134 -2.93 9.57 9.31
C TYR A 134 -1.45 9.38 9.00
N GLU A 135 -0.84 8.29 9.49
CA GLU A 135 0.59 8.05 9.28
C GLU A 135 0.95 7.78 7.82
N TYR A 136 0.11 7.01 7.11
CA TYR A 136 0.30 6.82 5.67
C TYR A 136 0.10 8.12 4.90
N ALA A 137 -0.92 8.90 5.23
CA ALA A 137 -1.17 10.18 4.58
C ALA A 137 -0.01 11.16 4.81
N GLU A 138 0.59 11.17 6.01
CA GLU A 138 1.80 11.95 6.29
C GLU A 138 3.00 11.44 5.48
N MET A 139 3.23 10.11 5.45
CA MET A 139 4.33 9.50 4.69
C MET A 139 4.27 9.80 3.19
N TYR A 140 3.07 9.80 2.60
CA TYR A 140 2.85 10.06 1.18
C TYR A 140 2.48 11.51 0.87
N SER A 141 2.54 12.42 1.86
CA SER A 141 2.19 13.84 1.70
C SER A 141 0.77 14.11 1.17
N LEU A 142 -0.19 13.26 1.54
CA LEU A 142 -1.61 13.35 1.17
C LEU A 142 -2.37 14.28 2.14
N GLN A 143 -2.26 15.58 1.92
CA GLN A 143 -2.71 16.60 2.89
C GLN A 143 -4.21 16.50 3.24
N ASP A 144 -5.08 16.22 2.27
CA ASP A 144 -6.52 16.17 2.52
C ASP A 144 -6.89 15.02 3.47
N ILE A 145 -6.33 13.84 3.25
CA ILE A 145 -6.54 12.67 4.11
C ILE A 145 -5.90 12.90 5.47
N ARG A 146 -4.68 13.44 5.49
CA ARG A 146 -3.94 13.75 6.72
C ARG A 146 -4.74 14.70 7.61
N ASN A 147 -5.22 15.81 7.06
CA ASN A 147 -5.95 16.83 7.79
C ASN A 147 -7.31 16.30 8.30
N LYS A 148 -8.01 15.52 7.47
CA LYS A 148 -9.25 14.85 7.89
C LYS A 148 -9.00 13.87 9.05
N CYS A 149 -8.05 12.95 8.89
CA CYS A 149 -7.73 11.98 9.94
C CYS A 149 -7.30 12.68 11.22
N PHE A 150 -6.49 13.73 11.12
CA PHE A 150 -6.02 14.49 12.27
C PHE A 150 -7.17 15.20 13.00
N SER A 151 -8.09 15.83 12.26
CA SER A 151 -9.30 16.44 12.83
C SER A 151 -10.15 15.40 13.58
N ASP A 152 -10.36 14.24 12.98
CA ASP A 152 -11.16 13.16 13.58
C ASP A 152 -10.48 12.57 14.84
N ILE A 153 -9.15 12.41 14.82
CA ILE A 153 -8.35 11.98 15.98
C ILE A 153 -8.48 12.98 17.13
N VAL A 154 -8.40 14.29 16.86
CA VAL A 154 -8.51 15.32 17.89
C VAL A 154 -9.92 15.37 18.49
N ASN A 155 -10.96 15.14 17.68
CA ASN A 155 -12.33 15.08 18.16
C ASN A 155 -12.62 13.81 18.99
N TYR A 156 -11.94 12.70 18.69
CA TYR A 156 -12.16 11.39 19.29
C TYR A 156 -10.86 10.75 19.78
N VAL A 157 -10.17 11.44 20.68
CA VAL A 157 -8.83 11.05 21.15
C VAL A 157 -8.79 9.63 21.73
N SER A 158 -9.83 9.20 22.45
CA SER A 158 -9.92 7.84 22.99
C SER A 158 -9.91 6.75 21.89
N GLY A 159 -10.48 7.04 20.72
CA GLY A 159 -10.46 6.14 19.56
C GLY A 159 -9.05 5.94 18.99
N ALA A 160 -8.19 6.96 19.07
CA ALA A 160 -6.81 6.86 18.59
C ALA A 160 -5.95 5.89 19.41
N PHE A 161 -6.19 5.80 20.73
CA PHE A 161 -5.50 4.85 21.60
C PHE A 161 -6.10 3.44 21.60
N SER A 162 -7.34 3.31 21.14
CA SER A 162 -8.04 2.02 21.05
C SER A 162 -7.74 1.26 19.75
N SER A 163 -6.90 1.82 18.86
CA SER A 163 -6.58 1.21 17.59
C SER A 163 -5.59 0.04 17.78
N ASP A 164 -5.81 -1.06 17.07
CA ASP A 164 -4.85 -2.18 17.01
C ASP A 164 -3.53 -1.80 16.31
N TYR A 165 -3.48 -0.61 15.69
CA TYR A 165 -2.29 -0.11 15.02
C TYR A 165 -1.37 0.63 15.99
N HIS A 166 -0.06 0.34 15.89
CA HIS A 166 0.94 1.01 16.69
C HIS A 166 1.17 2.45 16.22
N MET A 167 0.72 3.42 17.02
CA MET A 167 0.96 4.84 16.81
C MET A 167 2.42 5.22 17.08
N LYS A 168 3.07 5.94 16.17
CA LYS A 168 4.45 6.44 16.34
C LYS A 168 4.54 7.55 17.39
N PRO A 169 5.72 7.72 18.05
CA PRO A 169 5.95 8.81 18.99
C PRO A 169 5.73 10.22 18.39
N THR A 170 6.08 10.40 17.12
CA THR A 170 5.88 11.66 16.40
C THR A 170 4.40 11.98 16.24
N THR A 171 3.58 10.96 15.92
CA THR A 171 2.13 11.06 15.83
C THR A 171 1.52 11.44 17.18
N LEU A 172 1.93 10.77 18.25
CA LEU A 172 1.48 11.11 19.60
C LEU A 172 1.86 12.55 19.97
N SER A 173 3.10 12.97 19.69
CA SER A 173 3.54 14.35 19.95
C SER A 173 2.72 15.39 19.19
N ALA A 174 2.32 15.08 17.94
CA ALA A 174 1.48 15.97 17.15
C ALA A 174 0.07 16.10 17.74
N ILE A 175 -0.51 15.00 18.23
CA ILE A 175 -1.81 15.00 18.90
C ILE A 175 -1.76 15.83 20.19
N LEU A 176 -0.75 15.59 21.05
CA LEU A 176 -0.60 16.31 22.32
C LEU A 176 -0.29 17.80 22.12
N GLY A 177 0.45 18.16 21.07
CA GLY A 177 0.83 19.53 20.76
C GLY A 177 -0.33 20.46 20.38
N LYS A 178 -1.53 19.93 20.10
CA LYS A 178 -2.71 20.76 19.78
C LYS A 178 -3.40 21.37 20.99
N GLY A 179 -3.02 20.99 22.22
CA GLY A 179 -3.49 21.64 23.44
C GLY A 179 -4.99 21.50 23.73
N ILE A 180 -5.67 20.57 23.06
CA ILE A 180 -7.10 20.29 23.27
C ILE A 180 -7.20 18.82 23.57
N ILE A 181 -7.47 18.49 24.83
CA ILE A 181 -7.79 17.14 25.22
C ILE A 181 -9.11 17.26 25.97
N SER A 182 -10.18 16.99 25.24
CA SER A 182 -11.55 16.87 25.75
C SER A 182 -11.71 15.71 26.75
N LEU A 183 -10.66 14.90 26.95
CA LEU A 183 -10.60 13.82 27.92
C LEU A 183 -10.24 14.36 29.31
N ASP A 184 -10.72 13.64 30.32
CA ASP A 184 -10.25 13.82 31.69
C ASP A 184 -8.72 13.60 31.76
N LYS A 185 -8.03 14.44 32.54
CA LYS A 185 -6.56 14.41 32.64
C LYS A 185 -6.04 13.06 33.11
N PHE A 186 -6.78 12.38 33.99
CA PHE A 186 -6.39 11.06 34.49
C PHE A 186 -6.53 10.01 33.38
N GLU A 187 -7.64 10.03 32.63
CA GLU A 187 -7.86 9.11 31.52
C GLU A 187 -6.77 9.24 30.45
N LEU A 188 -6.42 10.47 30.06
CA LEU A 188 -5.34 10.72 29.12
C LEU A 188 -4.00 10.15 29.60
N VAL A 189 -3.64 10.37 30.86
CA VAL A 189 -2.38 9.86 31.43
C VAL A 189 -2.36 8.32 31.37
N MET A 190 -3.47 7.66 31.68
CA MET A 190 -3.58 6.20 31.57
C MET A 190 -3.40 5.70 30.13
N GLN A 191 -3.99 6.39 29.14
CA GLN A 191 -3.81 6.06 27.73
C GLN A 191 -2.36 6.23 27.27
N ILE A 192 -1.69 7.33 27.67
CA ILE A 192 -0.28 7.57 27.35
C ILE A 192 0.62 6.52 28.01
N LEU A 193 0.36 6.16 29.26
CA LEU A 193 1.12 5.12 29.96
C LEU A 193 1.00 3.77 29.24
N SER A 194 -0.23 3.38 28.86
CA SER A 194 -0.48 2.15 28.10
C SER A 194 0.27 2.16 26.76
N TRP A 195 0.15 3.24 25.99
CA TRP A 195 0.89 3.43 24.75
C TRP A 195 2.41 3.34 24.95
N SER A 196 2.94 3.96 26.02
CA SER A 196 4.38 3.98 26.29
C SER A 196 4.94 2.59 26.58
N ALA A 197 4.16 1.72 27.25
CA ALA A 197 4.53 0.33 27.49
C ALA A 197 4.60 -0.44 26.17
N ILE A 198 3.58 -0.29 25.31
CA ILE A 198 3.54 -0.89 23.97
C ILE A 198 4.74 -0.44 23.12
N GLU A 199 5.05 0.86 23.12
CA GLU A 199 6.20 1.42 22.39
C GLU A 199 7.54 0.89 22.92
N CYS A 200 7.68 0.73 24.24
CA CYS A 200 8.89 0.15 24.83
C CYS A 200 9.11 -1.29 24.36
N ASP A 201 8.05 -2.10 24.31
CA ASP A 201 8.14 -3.49 23.85
C ASP A 201 8.37 -3.58 22.33
N PHE A 202 7.74 -2.71 21.55
CA PHE A 202 8.01 -2.56 20.11
C PHE A 202 9.48 -2.25 19.84
N ARG A 203 10.09 -1.35 20.62
CA ARG A 203 11.52 -1.01 20.53
C ARG A 203 12.44 -2.18 20.90
N LYS A 204 12.10 -2.98 21.92
CA LYS A 204 12.87 -4.19 22.29
C LYS A 204 12.84 -5.23 21.15
N ASN A 205 11.67 -5.48 20.58
CA ASN A 205 11.50 -6.47 19.52
C ASN A 205 12.17 -6.04 18.20
N SER A 206 12.03 -4.77 17.82
CA SER A 206 12.68 -4.23 16.62
C SER A 206 14.22 -4.17 16.73
N SER A 207 14.76 -3.94 17.93
CA SER A 207 16.21 -3.99 18.16
C SER A 207 16.76 -5.42 18.19
N TYR A 208 15.99 -6.42 18.66
CA TYR A 208 16.32 -7.84 18.51
C TYR A 208 16.35 -8.28 17.03
N SER A 209 15.35 -7.88 16.25
CA SER A 209 15.26 -8.20 14.81
C SER A 209 16.40 -7.55 13.99
N ARG A 210 16.84 -6.33 14.37
CA ARG A 210 18.01 -5.68 13.77
C ARG A 210 19.33 -6.35 14.13
N LYS A 211 19.50 -6.88 15.35
CA LYS A 211 20.71 -7.63 15.75
C LYS A 211 20.82 -8.96 15.01
N HIS A 212 19.73 -9.71 14.85
CA HIS A 212 19.73 -10.95 14.06
C HIS A 212 19.98 -10.72 12.56
N ARG A 213 19.46 -9.63 11.97
CA ARG A 213 19.76 -9.26 10.57
C ARG A 213 21.21 -8.82 10.34
N LYS A 214 21.91 -8.32 11.36
CA LYS A 214 23.35 -8.03 11.26
C LYS A 214 24.20 -9.30 11.35
N CYS A 215 23.82 -10.28 12.17
CA CYS A 215 24.55 -11.55 12.27
C CYS A 215 24.44 -12.42 11.00
N THR A 216 23.36 -12.31 10.21
CA THR A 216 23.21 -13.09 8.97
C THR A 216 23.88 -12.48 7.74
N LYS A 217 24.46 -11.27 7.84
CA LYS A 217 25.22 -10.62 6.75
C LYS A 217 26.74 -10.77 6.87
N GLY A 218 27.24 -11.50 7.86
CA GLY A 218 28.68 -11.66 8.15
C GLY A 218 29.34 -12.94 7.64
N GLY A 219 28.72 -13.70 6.73
CA GLY A 219 29.25 -14.99 6.28
C GLY A 219 29.17 -15.20 4.78
N ARG A 220 30.07 -14.57 4.01
CA ARG A 220 30.50 -15.10 2.70
C ARG A 220 31.99 -14.83 2.46
N TYR A 221 32.76 -15.89 2.69
CA TYR A 221 33.86 -16.44 1.89
C TYR A 221 34.86 -15.48 1.24
N SER A 222 36.08 -15.53 1.80
CA SER A 222 37.35 -15.57 1.05
C SER A 222 37.33 -16.64 -0.04
#